data_AF-A0A1E8EYX2-F1
#
_entry.id   AF-A0A1E8EYX2-F1
#
_cell.length_a   1.000
_cell.length_b   1.000
_cell.length_c   1.000
_cell.angle_alpha   90.00
_cell.angle_beta   90.00
_cell.angle_gamma   90.00
#
_symmetry.space_group_name_H-M   'P 1'
#
loop_
_entity.id
_entity.type
_entity.pdbx_description
1 polymer ?
#
loop_
_entity_poly.entity_id
_entity_poly.type
_entity_poly.pdbx_seq_one_letter_code
_entity_poly.pdbx_strand_id
1 'polypeptide(L)'
;MFNENFSEFLEGTLKKTLSGVDLKDSLDILGESILSYYKDIQVSFAKSFGRRLCYITGAGEELYEPNDKIQVLDGYFILIQNSSVIPELEKEIIISLVKLIIAVKCSINSKKK
;
A
#
# COMPACT_ATOMS: atom_id res chain seq x y z
N MET A 1 -3.37 21.00 9.24
CA MET A 1 -3.44 21.52 7.85
C MET A 1 -2.75 20.48 6.99
N PHE A 2 -3.38 20.02 5.91
CA PHE A 2 -2.76 19.06 4.99
C PHE A 2 -1.60 19.73 4.25
N ASN A 3 -0.51 19.01 4.04
CA ASN A 3 0.56 19.45 3.15
C ASN A 3 0.04 19.41 1.70
N GLU A 4 0.09 20.52 0.98
CA GLU A 4 -0.38 20.60 -0.42
C GLU A 4 0.33 19.56 -1.30
N ASN A 5 1.63 19.33 -1.06
CA ASN A 5 2.42 18.33 -1.77
C ASN A 5 1.90 16.90 -1.54
N PHE A 6 1.41 16.60 -0.33
CA PHE A 6 0.86 15.29 -0.02
C PHE A 6 -0.49 15.08 -0.70
N SER A 7 -1.31 16.13 -0.81
CA SER A 7 -2.60 16.05 -1.51
C SER A 7 -2.41 15.76 -3.01
N GLU A 8 -1.46 16.44 -3.66
CA GLU A 8 -1.12 16.18 -5.06
C GLU A 8 -0.57 14.76 -5.26
N PHE A 9 0.31 14.32 -4.34
CA PHE A 9 0.81 12.95 -4.31
C PHE A 9 -0.35 11.93 -4.24
N LEU A 10 -1.30 12.12 -3.33
CA LEU A 10 -2.43 11.21 -3.16
C LEU A 10 -3.30 11.13 -4.41
N GLU A 11 -3.65 12.28 -5.01
CA GLU A 11 -4.48 12.32 -6.20
C GLU A 11 -3.78 11.61 -7.38
N GLY A 12 -2.50 11.92 -7.61
CA GLY A 12 -1.70 11.29 -8.64
C GLY A 12 -1.55 9.78 -8.43
N THR A 13 -1.28 9.37 -7.19
CA THR A 13 -1.12 7.96 -6.82
C THR A 13 -2.43 7.19 -6.98
N LEU A 14 -3.55 7.74 -6.55
CA LEU A 14 -4.86 7.10 -6.69
C LEU A 14 -5.21 6.86 -8.17
N LYS A 15 -5.03 7.87 -9.03
CA LYS A 15 -5.28 7.75 -10.47
C LYS A 15 -4.44 6.65 -11.11
N LYS A 16 -3.13 6.63 -10.85
CA LYS A 16 -2.22 5.60 -11.35
C LYS A 16 -2.60 4.22 -10.85
N THR A 17 -2.81 4.08 -9.54
CA THR A 17 -3.11 2.79 -8.91
C THR A 17 -4.39 2.16 -9.46
N LEU A 18 -5.44 2.97 -9.70
CA LEU A 18 -6.70 2.47 -10.25
C LEU A 18 -6.57 1.96 -11.69
N SER A 19 -5.64 2.50 -12.48
CA SER A 19 -5.37 2.03 -13.86
C SER A 19 -4.69 0.66 -13.95
N GLY A 20 -4.16 0.13 -12.84
CA GLY A 20 -3.54 -1.19 -12.81
C GLY A 20 -4.50 -2.31 -13.28
N VAL A 21 -3.97 -3.32 -13.97
CA VAL A 21 -4.77 -4.38 -14.61
C VAL A 21 -5.46 -5.26 -13.58
N ASP A 22 -4.73 -5.65 -12.54
CA ASP A 22 -5.20 -6.48 -11.44
C ASP A 22 -4.75 -5.93 -10.08
N LEU A 23 -5.03 -6.66 -8.99
CA LEU A 23 -4.67 -6.21 -7.64
C LEU A 23 -3.15 -6.11 -7.46
N LYS A 24 -2.38 -7.06 -7.98
CA LYS A 24 -0.93 -7.06 -7.79
C LYS A 24 -0.33 -5.85 -8.50
N ASP A 25 -0.72 -5.62 -9.75
CA ASP A 25 -0.26 -4.48 -10.56
C ASP A 25 -0.64 -3.14 -9.93
N SER A 26 -1.86 -3.01 -9.40
CA SER A 26 -2.25 -1.82 -8.63
C SER A 26 -1.37 -1.63 -7.38
N LEU A 27 -1.11 -2.68 -6.62
CA LEU A 27 -0.26 -2.59 -5.42
C LEU A 27 1.21 -2.31 -5.75
N ASP A 28 1.71 -2.81 -6.88
CA ASP A 28 3.03 -2.49 -7.43
C ASP A 28 3.17 -0.99 -7.66
N ILE A 29 2.23 -0.42 -8.43
CA ILE A 29 2.20 1.02 -8.73
C ILE A 29 2.10 1.86 -7.44
N LEU A 30 1.29 1.41 -6.49
CA LEU A 30 1.12 2.08 -5.21
C LEU A 30 2.41 2.08 -4.39
N GLY A 31 3.08 0.93 -4.28
CA GLY A 31 4.36 0.79 -3.57
C GLY A 31 5.43 1.72 -4.14
N GLU A 32 5.60 1.71 -5.46
CA GLU A 32 6.54 2.60 -6.16
C GLU A 32 6.22 4.09 -5.95
N SER A 33 4.93 4.43 -5.98
CA SER A 33 4.51 5.81 -5.73
C SER A 33 4.85 6.24 -4.30
N ILE A 34 4.58 5.40 -3.29
CA ILE A 34 4.92 5.68 -1.89
C ILE A 34 6.44 5.86 -1.72
N LEU A 35 7.25 4.97 -2.33
CA LEU A 35 8.71 5.05 -2.30
C LEU A 35 9.26 6.30 -3.01
N SER A 36 8.59 6.75 -4.07
CA SER A 36 8.99 7.99 -4.75
C SER A 36 8.80 9.24 -3.89
N TYR A 37 7.85 9.20 -2.95
CA TYR A 37 7.52 10.31 -2.07
C TYR A 37 8.30 10.25 -0.74
N TYR A 38 8.44 9.08 -0.14
CA TYR A 38 9.24 8.86 1.07
C TYR A 38 10.49 8.05 0.72
N LYS A 39 11.66 8.59 1.06
CA LYS A 39 12.94 7.89 0.91
C LYS A 39 13.19 6.97 2.10
N ASP A 40 14.09 6.01 1.90
CA ASP A 40 14.61 5.12 2.93
C ASP A 40 13.51 4.34 3.66
N ILE A 41 12.51 3.89 2.92
CA ILE A 41 11.46 2.98 3.38
C ILE A 41 11.40 1.75 2.48
N GLN A 42 10.85 0.67 3.01
CA GLN A 42 10.37 -0.45 2.21
C GLN A 42 8.89 -0.64 2.46
N VAL A 43 8.10 -0.85 1.40
CA VAL A 43 6.68 -1.15 1.52
C VAL A 43 6.41 -2.49 0.85
N SER A 44 5.74 -3.39 1.57
CA SER A 44 5.31 -4.68 1.04
C SER A 44 3.85 -4.94 1.35
N PHE A 45 3.20 -5.69 0.48
CA PHE A 45 1.81 -6.09 0.61
C PHE A 45 1.71 -7.60 0.67
N ALA A 46 0.87 -8.10 1.56
CA ALA A 46 0.71 -9.53 1.75
C ALA A 46 -0.73 -9.90 2.10
N LYS A 47 -1.06 -11.19 1.94
CA LYS A 47 -2.34 -11.76 2.37
C LYS A 47 -2.11 -12.95 3.28
N SER A 48 -2.82 -13.01 4.39
CA SER A 48 -2.83 -14.15 5.29
C SER A 48 -3.77 -15.25 4.78
N PHE A 49 -3.29 -16.49 4.85
CA PHE A 49 -4.07 -17.70 4.68
C PHE A 49 -3.87 -18.58 5.92
N GLY A 50 -4.76 -18.42 6.90
CA GLY A 50 -4.60 -19.01 8.22
C GLY A 50 -3.36 -18.45 8.93
N ARG A 51 -2.37 -19.30 9.22
CA ARG A 51 -1.12 -18.91 9.89
C ARG A 51 -0.03 -18.40 8.94
N ARG A 52 -0.20 -18.59 7.63
CA ARG A 52 0.83 -18.23 6.64
C ARG A 52 0.54 -16.85 6.08
N LEU A 53 1.60 -16.07 5.89
CA LEU A 53 1.55 -14.80 5.18
C LEU A 53 2.16 -15.01 3.79
N CYS A 54 1.36 -14.78 2.75
CA CYS A 54 1.80 -14.85 1.36
C CYS A 54 2.03 -13.44 0.83
N TYR A 55 3.27 -13.12 0.48
CA TYR A 55 3.62 -11.84 -0.14
C TYR A 55 2.98 -11.73 -1.52
N ILE A 56 2.41 -10.57 -1.80
CA ILE A 56 1.79 -10.23 -3.09
C ILE A 56 2.83 -9.48 -3.92
N THR A 57 3.34 -8.38 -3.37
CA THR A 57 4.38 -7.56 -3.97
C THR A 57 4.94 -6.53 -2.98
N GLY A 58 5.94 -5.73 -3.39
CA GLY A 58 6.51 -4.63 -2.62
C GLY A 58 7.48 -3.76 -3.44
N ALA A 59 7.87 -2.64 -2.86
CA ALA A 59 8.82 -1.68 -3.43
C ALA A 59 9.80 -1.21 -2.34
N GLY A 60 11.02 -0.87 -2.77
CA GLY A 60 12.11 -0.41 -1.90
C GLY A 60 13.11 -1.51 -1.56
N GLU A 61 14.32 -1.07 -1.21
CA GLU A 61 15.40 -1.96 -0.77
C GLU A 61 15.12 -2.46 0.65
N GLU A 62 15.58 -3.67 0.98
CA GLU A 62 15.46 -4.20 2.32
C GLU A 62 16.39 -3.44 3.27
N LEU A 63 15.81 -2.89 4.35
CA LEU A 63 16.51 -2.05 5.32
C LEU A 63 17.00 -2.84 6.54
N TYR A 64 16.71 -4.15 6.60
CA TYR A 64 16.99 -5.02 7.75
C TYR A 64 16.37 -4.54 9.07
N GLU A 65 15.28 -3.77 8.97
CA GLU A 65 14.52 -3.27 10.12
C GLU A 65 13.23 -4.07 10.35
N PRO A 66 12.70 -4.07 11.59
CA PRO A 66 11.39 -4.63 11.87
C PRO A 66 10.31 -3.99 10.99
N ASN A 67 9.42 -4.83 10.47
CA ASN A 67 8.26 -4.36 9.72
C ASN A 67 7.15 -3.90 10.65
N ASP A 68 6.66 -2.69 10.44
CA ASP A 68 5.34 -2.29 10.92
C ASP A 68 4.28 -3.04 10.12
N LYS A 69 3.77 -4.12 10.70
CA LYS A 69 2.76 -4.98 10.09
C LYS A 69 1.36 -4.50 10.45
N ILE A 70 0.63 -3.99 9.47
CA ILE A 70 -0.68 -3.37 9.67
C ILE A 70 -1.73 -4.12 8.85
N GLN A 71 -2.75 -4.64 9.53
CA GLN A 71 -3.87 -5.28 8.85
C GLN A 71 -4.78 -4.23 8.24
N VAL A 72 -5.06 -4.36 6.93
CA VAL A 72 -5.89 -3.41 6.18
C VAL A 72 -7.33 -3.90 6.04
N LEU A 73 -7.56 -5.04 5.39
CA LEU A 73 -8.89 -5.59 5.11
C LEU A 73 -8.79 -7.10 4.85
N ASP A 74 -9.73 -7.93 5.30
CA ASP A 74 -9.87 -9.35 4.91
C ASP A 74 -8.58 -10.18 4.86
N GLY A 75 -7.73 -10.00 5.87
CA GLY A 75 -6.44 -10.69 5.99
C GLY A 75 -5.34 -10.15 5.07
N TYR A 76 -5.57 -9.04 4.37
CA TYR A 76 -4.52 -8.28 3.70
C TYR A 76 -3.77 -7.40 4.69
N PHE A 77 -2.47 -7.24 4.44
CA PHE A 77 -1.53 -6.48 5.25
C PHE A 77 -0.71 -5.56 4.37
N ILE A 78 -0.40 -4.38 4.90
CA ILE A 78 0.75 -3.58 4.49
C ILE A 78 1.85 -3.77 5.54
N LEU A 79 3.08 -3.95 5.07
CA LEU A 79 4.29 -4.02 5.88
C LEU A 79 5.17 -2.84 5.48
N ILE A 80 5.60 -2.04 6.45
CA ILE A 80 6.44 -0.87 6.22
C ILE A 80 7.71 -0.99 7.07
N GLN A 81 8.88 -0.97 6.44
CA GLN A 81 10.16 -0.76 7.14
C GLN A 81 10.46 0.73 7.23
N ASN A 82 11.10 1.16 8.32
CA ASN A 82 11.37 2.56 8.67
C ASN A 82 10.12 3.46 8.62
N SER A 83 8.98 2.99 9.14
CA SER A 83 7.72 3.76 9.13
C SER A 83 7.81 5.08 9.91
N SER A 84 8.83 5.27 10.76
CA SER A 84 9.08 6.46 11.55
C SER A 84 9.30 7.73 10.74
N VAL A 85 9.69 7.62 9.46
CA VAL A 85 9.85 8.79 8.58
C VAL A 85 8.53 9.30 8.01
N ILE A 86 7.44 8.53 8.16
CA ILE A 86 6.11 8.86 7.66
C ILE A 86 5.32 9.54 8.79
N PRO A 87 4.84 10.79 8.61
CA PRO A 87 3.96 11.42 9.59
C PRO A 87 2.72 10.58 9.88
N GLU A 88 2.32 10.46 11.15
CA GLU A 88 1.26 9.54 11.57
C GLU A 88 -0.06 9.73 10.80
N LEU A 89 -0.47 10.99 10.58
CA LEU A 89 -1.67 11.31 9.80
C LEU A 89 -1.55 10.82 8.34
N GLU A 90 -0.39 11.02 7.71
CA GLU A 90 -0.14 10.58 6.33
C GLU A 90 -0.14 9.04 6.24
N LYS A 91 0.45 8.38 7.25
CA LYS A 91 0.45 6.91 7.39
C LYS A 91 -0.98 6.36 7.46
N GLU A 92 -1.85 6.95 8.27
CA GLU A 92 -3.27 6.56 8.36
C GLU A 92 -4.01 6.69 7.01
N ILE A 93 -3.68 7.73 6.24
CA ILE A 93 -4.28 7.97 4.92
C ILE A 93 -3.75 6.96 3.89
N ILE A 94 -2.46 6.65 3.91
CA ILE A 94 -1.86 5.60 3.06
C ILE A 94 -2.54 4.26 3.35
N ILE A 95 -2.70 3.90 4.63
CA ILE A 95 -3.41 2.68 5.03
C ILE A 95 -4.84 2.67 4.50
N SER A 96 -5.54 3.81 4.57
CA SER A 96 -6.91 3.96 4.05
C SER A 96 -6.97 3.84 2.53
N LEU A 97 -5.98 4.38 1.82
CA LEU A 97 -5.83 4.23 0.38
C LEU A 97 -5.62 2.76 -0.01
N VAL A 98 -4.74 2.04 0.69
CA VAL A 98 -4.52 0.60 0.46
C VAL A 98 -5.81 -0.19 0.66
N LYS A 99 -6.56 0.09 1.74
CA LYS A 99 -7.87 -0.53 1.99
C LYS A 99 -8.83 -0.30 0.82
N LEU A 100 -8.92 0.94 0.33
CA LEU A 100 -9.79 1.31 -0.79
C LEU A 100 -9.41 0.53 -2.06
N ILE A 101 -8.12 0.50 -2.42
CA ILE A 101 -7.64 -0.19 -3.63
C ILE A 101 -7.96 -1.68 -3.57
N ILE A 102 -7.71 -2.33 -2.44
CA ILE A 102 -8.04 -3.74 -2.23
C ILE A 102 -9.55 -3.96 -2.38
N ALA A 103 -10.37 -3.15 -1.71
CA ALA A 103 -11.83 -3.28 -1.77
C ALA A 103 -12.36 -3.13 -3.20
N VAL A 104 -11.90 -2.12 -3.94
CA VAL A 104 -12.30 -1.88 -5.34
C VAL A 104 -11.87 -3.04 -6.24
N LYS A 105 -10.59 -3.46 -6.19
CA LYS A 105 -10.06 -4.51 -7.08
C LYS A 105 -10.64 -5.89 -6.77
N CYS A 106 -10.88 -6.21 -5.50
CA CYS A 106 -11.51 -7.47 -5.12
C CYS A 106 -13.01 -7.50 -5.46
N SER A 107 -13.73 -6.39 -5.31
CA SER A 107 -15.15 -6.28 -5.68
C SER A 107 -15.39 -6.38 -7.19
N ILE A 108 -14.48 -5.83 -8.00
CA ILE A 108 -14.54 -5.98 -9.46
C ILE A 108 -14.36 -7.46 -9.87
N ASN A 109 -13.45 -8.18 -9.20
CA ASN A 109 -13.21 -9.59 -9.51
C ASN A 109 -14.34 -10.52 -9.05
N SER A 110 -15.08 -10.19 -7.98
CA SER A 110 -16.23 -10.99 -7.55
C SER A 110 -17.43 -10.89 -8.50
N LYS A 111 -17.58 -9.76 -9.22
CA LYS A 111 -18.65 -9.58 -10.23
C LYS A 111 -18.38 -10.26 -11.58
N LYS A 112 -17.16 -10.75 -11.82
CA LYS A 112 -16.76 -11.46 -13.04
C LYS A 112 -16.88 -12.99 -12.92
N LYS A 113 -17.25 -13.50 -11.75
CA LYS A 113 -17.57 -14.93 -11.51
C LYS A 113 -19.08 -15.12 -11.50
#